data_AF-A0A8H7R4P7-F1
#
_entry.id   AF-A0A8H7R4P7-F1
#
_cell.length_a   1.000
_cell.length_b   1.000
_cell.length_c   1.000
_cell.angle_alpha   90.00
_cell.angle_beta   90.00
_cell.angle_gamma   90.00
#
_symmetry.space_group_name_H-M   'P 1'
#
loop_
_entity.id
_entity.type
_entity.pdbx_description
1 polymer ?
#
loop_
_entity_poly.entity_id
_entity_poly.type
_entity_poly.pdbx_seq_one_letter_code
_entity_poly.pdbx_strand_id
1 'polypeptide(L)'
;MSSAAEPWEYPEHKQFERVPTLDKVDPKDRKAIYAARNQKIRDDWVKAMEARIIKEKLDECYRTEGVNHYKSCRDLADMYLGTIKTHRVEGFRKNA
;
A
#
# COMPACT_ATOMS: atom_id res chain seq x y z
N MET A 1 -1.34 11.34 -26.74
CA MET A 1 -2.80 11.31 -26.89
C MET A 1 -3.39 11.45 -25.50
N SER A 2 -3.78 12.66 -25.13
CA SER A 2 -4.41 12.93 -23.84
C SER A 2 -5.91 12.98 -24.11
N SER A 3 -6.65 11.95 -23.70
CA SER A 3 -8.11 12.09 -23.62
C SER A 3 -8.39 13.11 -22.53
N ALA A 4 -9.10 14.17 -22.87
CA ALA A 4 -9.76 15.01 -21.87
C ALA A 4 -10.99 14.23 -21.43
N ALA A 5 -10.87 13.39 -20.40
CA ALA A 5 -12.00 12.71 -19.81
C ALA A 5 -12.97 13.74 -19.23
N GLU A 6 -14.28 13.52 -19.37
CA GLU A 6 -15.29 14.42 -18.84
C GLU A 6 -15.27 14.42 -17.29
N PRO A 7 -15.59 15.55 -16.61
CA PRO A 7 -15.41 15.67 -15.15
C PRO A 7 -16.21 14.69 -14.28
N TRP A 8 -17.19 13.99 -14.86
CA TRP A 8 -18.09 13.05 -14.17
C TRP A 8 -17.74 11.58 -14.47
N GLU A 9 -16.74 11.32 -15.32
CA GLU A 9 -16.31 9.95 -15.62
C GLU A 9 -15.39 9.43 -14.50
N TYR A 10 -15.59 8.17 -14.09
CA TYR A 10 -14.75 7.56 -13.06
C TYR A 10 -13.31 7.51 -13.57
N PRO A 11 -12.33 8.12 -12.87
CA PRO A 11 -10.96 8.12 -13.33
C PRO A 11 -10.44 6.69 -13.48
N GLU A 12 -9.80 6.41 -14.61
CA GLU A 12 -9.13 5.13 -14.82
C GLU A 12 -8.04 4.87 -13.76
N HIS A 13 -7.75 3.60 -13.51
CA HIS A 13 -6.70 3.22 -12.59
C HIS A 13 -5.32 3.65 -13.11
N LYS A 14 -4.71 4.63 -12.44
CA LYS A 14 -3.44 5.20 -12.83
C LYS A 14 -2.28 4.21 -12.62
N GLN A 15 -1.63 3.81 -13.70
CA GLN A 15 -0.40 3.01 -13.66
C GLN A 15 0.83 3.91 -13.51
N PHE A 16 1.77 3.50 -12.66
CA PHE A 16 3.03 4.19 -12.44
C PHE A 16 4.20 3.28 -12.84
N GLU A 17 5.15 3.81 -13.61
CA GLU A 17 6.37 3.10 -13.96
C GLU A 17 7.25 2.87 -12.72
N ARG A 18 7.98 1.75 -12.74
CA ARG A 18 8.95 1.41 -11.69
C ARG A 18 10.26 2.13 -11.97
N VAL A 19 10.67 2.97 -11.03
CA VAL A 19 11.99 3.61 -11.00
C VAL A 19 12.94 2.91 -10.02
N PRO A 20 14.26 3.11 -10.15
CA PRO A 20 15.24 2.59 -9.20
C PRO A 20 15.00 3.08 -7.78
N THR A 21 15.45 2.29 -6.79
CA THR A 21 15.44 2.70 -5.37
C THR A 21 16.45 3.80 -5.12
N LEU A 22 16.28 4.53 -4.02
CA LEU A 22 17.10 5.70 -3.67
C LEU A 22 18.62 5.38 -3.66
N ASP A 23 19.00 4.17 -3.25
CA ASP A 23 20.41 3.72 -3.15
C ASP A 23 21.12 3.62 -4.50
N LYS A 24 20.35 3.43 -5.58
CA LYS A 24 20.88 3.18 -6.94
C LYS A 24 20.83 4.42 -7.83
N VAL A 25 20.36 5.55 -7.30
CA VAL A 25 20.21 6.80 -8.05
C VAL A 25 21.45 7.67 -7.88
N ASP A 26 21.88 8.33 -8.95
CA ASP A 26 22.97 9.33 -8.89
C ASP A 26 22.54 10.51 -7.99
N PRO A 27 23.30 10.83 -6.92
CA PRO A 27 23.02 11.97 -6.05
C PRO A 27 22.92 13.33 -6.77
N LYS A 28 23.51 13.47 -7.96
CA LYS A 28 23.48 14.72 -8.73
C LYS A 28 22.19 14.89 -9.54
N ASP A 29 21.49 13.80 -9.87
CA ASP A 29 20.22 13.88 -10.60
C ASP A 29 19.04 14.08 -9.64
N ARG A 30 18.66 15.35 -9.46
CA ARG A 30 17.51 15.72 -8.63
C ARG A 30 16.21 15.08 -9.11
N LYS A 31 15.98 14.93 -10.42
CA LYS A 31 14.71 14.40 -10.96
C LYS A 31 14.57 12.92 -10.60
N ALA A 32 15.62 12.13 -10.78
CA ALA A 32 15.64 10.72 -10.41
C ALA A 32 15.42 10.53 -8.89
N ILE A 33 16.03 11.38 -8.05
CA ILE A 33 15.82 11.33 -6.60
C ILE A 33 14.37 11.60 -6.22
N TYR A 34 13.73 12.62 -6.82
CA TYR A 34 12.30 12.89 -6.55
C TYR A 34 11.41 11.74 -7.01
N ALA A 35 11.69 11.13 -8.15
CA ALA A 35 10.95 9.98 -8.64
C ALA A 35 11.05 8.78 -7.67
N ALA A 36 12.27 8.45 -7.21
CA ALA A 36 12.51 7.36 -6.27
C ALA A 36 11.81 7.59 -4.92
N ARG A 37 11.84 8.82 -4.40
CA ARG A 37 11.13 9.20 -3.16
C ARG A 37 9.62 9.02 -3.32
N ASN A 38 9.06 9.48 -4.43
CA ASN A 38 7.63 9.37 -4.70
C ASN A 38 7.21 7.91 -4.87
N GLN A 39 8.02 7.07 -5.52
CA GLN A 39 7.75 5.64 -5.60
C GLN A 39 7.71 4.99 -4.22
N LYS A 40 8.72 5.23 -3.37
CA LYS A 40 8.72 4.65 -2.02
C LYS A 40 7.47 5.02 -1.23
N ILE A 41 7.06 6.29 -1.28
CA ILE A 41 5.85 6.75 -0.58
C ILE A 41 4.61 6.03 -1.12
N ARG A 42 4.47 5.89 -2.46
CA ARG A 42 3.34 5.16 -3.05
C ARG A 42 3.31 3.70 -2.62
N ASP A 43 4.46 3.02 -2.66
CA ASP A 43 4.57 1.61 -2.24
C ASP A 43 4.23 1.44 -0.75
N ASP A 44 4.67 2.36 0.12
CA ASP A 44 4.34 2.37 1.55
C ASP A 44 2.81 2.54 1.78
N TRP A 45 2.16 3.39 0.98
CA TRP A 45 0.69 3.54 1.02
C TRP A 45 -0.05 2.31 0.51
N VAL A 46 0.43 1.68 -0.57
CA VAL A 46 -0.17 0.44 -1.09
C VAL A 46 -0.14 -0.64 -0.02
N LYS A 47 0.99 -0.83 0.67
CA LYS A 47 1.10 -1.75 1.80
C LYS A 47 0.13 -1.42 2.94
N ALA A 48 -0.01 -0.14 3.29
CA ALA A 48 -0.96 0.28 4.31
C ALA A 48 -2.42 -0.04 3.90
N MET A 49 -2.75 0.08 2.61
CA MET A 49 -4.07 -0.30 2.08
C MET A 49 -4.28 -1.82 2.05
N GLU A 50 -3.24 -2.62 1.75
CA GLU A 50 -3.30 -4.08 1.86
C GLU A 50 -3.64 -4.52 3.29
N ALA A 51 -2.99 -3.92 4.30
CA ALA A 51 -3.28 -4.18 5.70
C ALA A 51 -4.72 -3.80 6.09
N ARG A 52 -5.29 -2.74 5.48
CA ARG A 52 -6.70 -2.36 5.68
C ARG A 52 -7.65 -3.40 5.09
N ILE A 53 -7.37 -3.93 3.90
CA ILE A 53 -8.20 -4.97 3.28
C ILE A 53 -8.24 -6.22 4.18
N ILE A 54 -7.09 -6.61 4.76
CA ILE A 54 -7.03 -7.75 5.68
C ILE A 54 -7.87 -7.48 6.93
N LYS A 55 -7.81 -6.26 7.47
CA LYS A 55 -8.65 -5.84 8.60
C LYS A 55 -10.14 -5.91 8.27
N GLU A 56 -10.55 -5.40 7.12
CA GLU A 56 -11.96 -5.43 6.69
C GLU A 56 -12.48 -6.86 6.56
N LYS A 57 -11.68 -7.77 5.97
CA LYS A 57 -12.02 -9.20 5.90
C LYS A 57 -12.06 -9.87 7.27
N LEU A 58 -11.18 -9.48 8.19
CA LEU A 58 -11.21 -9.97 9.57
C LEU A 58 -12.48 -9.52 10.29
N ASP A 59 -12.83 -8.23 10.17
CA ASP A 59 -14.05 -7.66 10.75
C ASP A 59 -15.31 -8.32 10.16
N GLU A 60 -15.31 -8.63 8.87
CA GLU A 60 -16.37 -9.41 8.21
C GLU A 60 -16.47 -10.83 8.79
N CYS A 61 -15.35 -11.56 8.90
CA CYS A 61 -15.31 -12.90 9.48
C CYS A 61 -15.84 -12.92 10.93
N TYR A 62 -15.51 -11.90 11.72
CA TYR A 62 -15.98 -11.78 13.10
C TYR A 62 -17.50 -11.55 13.17
N ARG A 63 -18.06 -10.82 12.19
CA ARG A 63 -19.51 -10.60 12.09
C ARG A 63 -20.26 -11.85 11.63
N THR A 64 -19.68 -12.66 10.74
CA THR A 64 -20.35 -13.86 10.19
C THR A 64 -20.29 -15.05 11.16
N GLU A 65 -19.13 -15.30 11.78
CA GLU A 65 -18.90 -16.51 12.60
C GLU A 65 -19.40 -16.36 14.05
N GLY A 66 -19.56 -15.13 14.54
CA GLY A 66 -20.00 -14.85 15.90
C GLY A 66 -19.10 -15.53 16.93
N VAL A 67 -19.65 -16.46 17.71
CA VAL A 67 -18.92 -17.16 18.79
C VAL A 67 -17.80 -18.06 18.27
N ASN A 68 -17.86 -18.51 17.01
CA ASN A 68 -16.87 -19.43 16.42
C ASN A 68 -15.63 -18.74 15.84
N HIS A 69 -15.53 -17.41 15.93
CA HIS A 69 -14.45 -16.64 15.30
C HIS A 69 -13.04 -17.10 15.75
N TYR A 70 -12.90 -17.69 16.95
CA TYR A 70 -11.61 -18.16 17.48
C TYR A 70 -10.98 -19.27 16.65
N LYS A 71 -11.79 -20.10 15.99
CA LYS A 71 -11.32 -21.20 15.14
C LYS A 71 -11.29 -20.78 13.67
N SER A 72 -12.36 -20.16 13.19
CA SER A 72 -12.53 -19.84 11.77
C SER A 72 -11.71 -18.64 11.31
N CYS A 73 -11.53 -17.62 12.15
CA CYS A 73 -10.90 -16.35 11.75
C CYS A 73 -9.43 -16.22 12.22
N ARG A 74 -8.84 -17.28 12.78
CA ARG A 74 -7.48 -17.25 13.34
C ARG A 74 -6.42 -16.85 12.32
N ASP A 75 -6.47 -17.42 11.13
CA ASP A 75 -5.48 -17.16 10.08
C ASP A 75 -5.53 -15.69 9.63
N LEU A 76 -6.73 -15.11 9.52
CA LEU A 76 -6.91 -13.68 9.21
C LEU A 76 -6.36 -12.80 10.34
N ALA A 77 -6.55 -13.19 11.60
CA ALA A 77 -6.01 -12.47 12.73
C ALA A 77 -4.47 -12.51 12.76
N ASP A 78 -3.88 -13.68 12.52
CA ASP A 78 -2.42 -13.85 12.47
C ASP A 78 -1.79 -13.06 11.32
N MET A 79 -2.42 -13.06 10.14
CA MET A 79 -2.02 -12.23 9.01
C MET A 79 -2.11 -10.74 9.34
N TYR A 80 -3.22 -10.28 9.95
CA TYR A 80 -3.39 -8.88 10.34
C TYR A 80 -2.30 -8.45 11.33
N LEU A 81 -2.02 -9.25 12.36
CA LEU A 81 -0.96 -8.99 13.33
C LEU A 81 0.43 -8.93 12.67
N GLY A 82 0.69 -9.76 11.67
CA GLY A 82 1.90 -9.70 10.85
C GLY A 82 2.00 -8.40 10.05
N THR A 83 0.89 -7.97 9.44
CA THR A 83 0.87 -6.74 8.64
C THR A 83 1.04 -5.47 9.48
N ILE A 84 0.49 -5.41 10.70
CA ILE A 84 0.65 -4.25 11.60
C ILE A 84 2.13 -3.92 11.86
N LYS A 85 2.98 -4.93 11.95
CA LYS A 85 4.42 -4.76 12.23
C LYS A 85 5.18 -4.23 11.01
N THR A 86 4.74 -4.58 9.81
CA THR A 86 5.54 -4.46 8.56
C THR A 86 4.99 -3.42 7.57
N HIS A 87 3.68 -3.21 7.51
CA HIS A 87 3.00 -2.40 6.48
C HIS A 87 2.75 -0.95 6.94
N ARG A 88 3.69 -0.40 7.74
CA ARG A 88 3.59 0.98 8.22
C ARG A 88 4.12 1.95 7.18
N VAL A 89 3.54 3.13 7.11
CA VAL A 89 4.09 4.23 6.29
C VAL A 89 5.32 4.78 6.98
N GLU A 90 6.50 4.45 6.45
CA GLU A 90 7.80 4.81 7.03
C GLU A 90 8.34 6.13 6.45
N GLY A 91 7.86 6.50 5.26
CA GLY A 91 8.32 7.69 4.55
C GLY A 91 9.72 7.50 3.97
N PHE A 92 10.16 8.46 3.17
CA PHE A 92 11.37 8.30 2.35
C PHE A 92 12.70 8.36 3.13
N ARG A 93 12.69 8.81 4.39
CA ARG A 93 13.91 9.04 5.18
C ARG A 93 14.35 7.84 6.02
N LYS A 94 13.45 6.89 6.31
CA LYS A 94 13.74 5.82 7.27
C LYS A 94 14.76 4.79 6.75
N ASN A 95 14.92 4.71 5.42
CA ASN A 95 15.82 3.80 4.73
C ASN A 95 16.66 4.55 3.67
N ALA A 96 17.07 5.79 3.98
CA ALA A 96 17.95 6.62 3.16
C ALA A 96 19.33 6.74 3.80
#